data_AF-W7B4E6-F1
#
_entry.id   AF-W7B4E6-F1
#
_cell.length_a   1.000
_cell.length_b   1.000
_cell.length_c   1.000
_cell.angle_alpha   90.00
_cell.angle_beta   90.00
_cell.angle_gamma   90.00
#
_symmetry.space_group_name_H-M   'P 1'
#
loop_
_entity.id
_entity.type
_entity.pdbx_description
1 polymer ?
#
loop_
_entity_poly.entity_id
_entity_poly.type
_entity_poly.pdbx_seq_one_letter_code
_entity_poly.pdbx_strand_id
1 'polypeptide(L)' 'MRVLLQRTKSASVTIDGEITGEIPFGLCLLVGFTHTDTRKRN' A
#
# COMPACT_ATOMS: atom_id res chain seq x y z
N MET A 1 7.43 6.48 -9.81
CA MET A 1 6.69 5.76 -8.77
C MET A 1 6.30 6.82 -7.78
N ARG A 2 5.05 6.84 -7.35
CA ARG A 2 4.58 7.80 -6.34
C ARG A 2 3.84 7.04 -5.25
N VAL A 3 4.03 7.46 -4.02
CA VAL A 3 3.42 6.82 -2.85
C VAL A 3 2.66 7.89 -2.05
N LEU A 4 1.37 7.68 -1.81
CA LEU A 4 0.61 8.42 -0.82
C LEU A 4 0.63 7.61 0.48
N LEU A 5 1.20 8.21 1.51
CA LEU A 5 1.42 7.57 2.81
C LEU A 5 0.37 8.07 3.80
N GLN A 6 -0.26 7.13 4.49
CA GLN A 6 -1.18 7.42 5.59
C GLN A 6 -0.70 6.72 6.85
N ARG A 7 -0.45 7.47 7.93
CA ARG A 7 -0.27 6.88 9.26
C ARG A 7 -1.64 6.49 9.80
N THR A 8 -1.80 5.21 10.13
CA THR A 8 -3.09 4.66 10.52
C THR A 8 -2.99 3.96 11.87
N LYS A 9 -4.10 3.99 12.61
CA LYS A 9 -4.26 3.19 13.82
C LYS A 9 -4.63 1.74 13.54
N SER A 10 -5.00 1.42 12.30
CA SER A 10 -5.25 0.09 11.72
C SER A 10 -5.56 0.27 10.24
N ALA A 11 -5.37 -0.77 9.41
CA ALA A 11 -5.81 -0.78 8.01
C ALA A 11 -6.09 -2.22 7.54
N SER A 12 -7.03 -2.39 6.62
CA SER A 12 -7.35 -3.69 6.02
C SER A 12 -7.71 -3.56 4.54
N VAL A 13 -7.62 -4.68 3.83
CA VAL A 13 -8.06 -4.84 2.44
C VAL A 13 -9.03 -6.02 2.40
N THR A 14 -10.15 -5.83 1.72
CA THR A 14 -11.24 -6.81 1.61
C THR A 14 -11.58 -7.06 0.15
N ILE A 15 -11.83 -8.32 -0.23
CA ILE A 15 -12.34 -8.73 -1.54
C ILE A 15 -13.58 -9.60 -1.29
N ASP A 16 -14.71 -9.25 -1.90
CA ASP A 16 -15.99 -9.97 -1.75
C ASP A 16 -16.43 -10.19 -0.28
N GLY A 17 -16.07 -9.27 0.61
CA GLY A 17 -16.40 -9.33 2.04
C GLY A 17 -15.34 -10.02 2.92
N GLU A 18 -14.35 -10.68 2.32
CA GLU A 18 -13.30 -11.41 3.04
C GLU A 18 -12.01 -10.57 3.18
N ILE A 19 -11.42 -10.56 4.38
CA ILE A 19 -10.16 -9.82 4.65
C ILE A 19 -8.99 -10.57 4.01
N THR A 20 -8.33 -9.93 3.04
CA THR A 20 -7.16 -10.49 2.35
C THR A 20 -5.83 -9.98 2.93
N GLY A 21 -5.87 -8.94 3.76
CA GLY A 21 -4.70 -8.43 4.46
C GLY A 21 -5.07 -7.33 5.43
N GLU A 22 -4.37 -7.27 6.56
CA GLU A 22 -4.59 -6.26 7.60
C GLU A 22 -3.30 -5.95 8.37
N ILE A 23 -3.27 -4.74 8.93
CA ILE A 23 -2.23 -4.32 9.88
C ILE A 23 -2.89 -3.66 11.10
N PRO A 24 -2.36 -3.91 12.32
CA PRO A 24 -2.94 -3.36 13.54
C PRO A 24 -2.52 -1.92 13.84
N PHE A 25 -1.34 -1.46 13.41
CA PHE A 25 -0.89 -0.07 13.54
C PHE A 25 0.28 0.15 12.58
N GLY A 26 0.34 1.30 11.90
CA GLY A 26 1.48 1.60 11.04
C GLY A 26 1.14 2.53 9.89
N LEU A 27 1.59 2.16 8.70
CA LEU A 27 1.43 2.96 7.48
C LEU A 27 0.65 2.19 6.43
N CYS A 28 -0.39 2.81 5.88
CA CYS A 28 -1.02 2.36 4.64
C CYS A 28 -0.42 3.14 3.48
N LEU A 29 0.00 2.44 2.43
CA LEU A 29 0.64 3.02 1.26
C LEU A 29 -0.24 2.78 0.04
N LEU A 30 -0.72 3.86 -0.56
CA LEU A 30 -1.34 3.81 -1.89
C LEU A 30 -0.25 4.09 -2.92
N VAL A 31 0.11 3.08 -3.70
CA VAL A 31 1.27 3.14 -4.59
C VAL A 31 0.82 3.22 -6.04
N GLY A 32 1.27 4.27 -6.74
CA GLY A 32 1.08 4.45 -8.17
C GLY A 32 2.39 4.19 -8.93
N PHE A 33 2.31 3.34 -9.95
CA PHE A 33 3.40 3.07 -10.89
C PHE A 33 3.05 3.67 -12.26
N THR A 34 4.05 4.16 -13.00
CA THR A 34 3.96 4.58 -14.40
C THR A 34 4.98 3.84 -15.26
N HIS A 35 4.88 3.93 -16.59
CA HIS A 35 5.65 3.13 -17.54
C HIS A 35 7.17 3.23 -17.40
N THR A 36 7.68 4.38 -16.97
CA THR A 36 9.13 4.61 -16.82
C THR A 36 9.66 4.18 -15.46
N ASP A 37 8.79 3.70 -14.56
CA ASP A 37 9.21 3.23 -13.26
C ASP A 37 9.94 1.90 -13.38
N THR A 38 11.15 1.86 -12.85
CA THR A 38 11.99 0.67 -12.89
C THR A 38 12.67 0.45 -11.54
N ARG A 39 13.14 -0.78 -11.31
CA ARG A 39 14.03 -1.04 -10.18
C ARG A 39 15.30 -0.22 -10.36
N LYS A 40 15.64 0.58 -9.35
CA LYS A 40 16.97 1.19 -9.28
C LYS A 40 17.99 0.08 -8.96
N ARG A 41 19.13 0.08 -9.66
CA ARG A 41 20.30 -0.72 -9.30
C ARG A 41 21.05 -0.01 -8.17
N ASN A 42 21.47 -0.79 -7.15
CA ASN A 42 22.28 -0.31 -6.04
C ASN A 42 23.73 -0.11 -6.45
#